data_AF-A0A9J6BAB3-F1
#
_entry.id   AF-A0A9J6BAB3-F1
#
_cell.length_a   1.000
_cell.length_b   1.000
_cell.length_c   1.000
_cell.angle_alpha   90.00
_cell.angle_beta   90.00
_cell.angle_gamma   90.00
#
_symmetry.space_group_name_H-M   'P 1'
#
loop_
_entity.id
_entity.type
_entity.pdbx_description
1 polymer ?
#
loop_
_entity_poly.entity_id
_entity_poly.type
_entity_poly.pdbx_seq_one_letter_code
_entity_poly.pdbx_strand_id
1 'polypeptide(L)'
;MITHCNTKPIPFKNQNFHAIKNDCITTGRLFHDDQFFWSRDIKNKYKLLRPSEIFKNPKFFVNGHCRFDTNQGRLGNCWFIAALGNLAMHPKLFAKVVCEDNGDFDEERYCGVFHFRFWQQGTWVDVVIDDVLPTYNGSLVFMKSSEKNEFWSALIEKAYAKLYGGYENLEGGFCAFALTDFTGGVSESYDLNVPKLNLFEMMLKSFNRKALMNCDILSPSKSAFGLVSGHAYAITNVTTITTKNYINVQLIRVRNPWGSSAEWEGNWSDNSKCWDNVSETEKAKVDYMKKGNGEFYISFSDFLKHFDILEICNVTADLIDHDPRADREWRMMSFTGQVNNSFHKFELIDPDEDDDEDFCTVVIALMHLREERTEFKRIGFIVLSEDGKVVGSEQYKRRLREITVRYNLKPGKYSIQANGEQNLKYLIRIFYEILKNKKESKSVSVQKETFERFTVVTVPNITIPSEANNRNALQSVPRNVQRRSRRGFTFKEFFLDLCFCLFLAFVIYSLLIFIYILFKYK
;
A
#
# COMPACT_ATOMS: atom_id res chain seq x y z
N MET A 1 7.61 -4.09 26.67
CA MET A 1 7.05 -2.73 26.66
C MET A 1 5.99 -2.72 25.56
N ILE A 2 4.72 -2.50 25.91
CA ILE A 2 3.71 -2.14 24.91
C ILE A 2 4.03 -0.71 24.51
N THR A 3 4.73 -0.52 23.39
CA THR A 3 4.91 0.81 22.82
C THR A 3 3.58 1.22 22.21
N HIS A 4 2.72 1.87 22.99
CA HIS A 4 1.72 2.75 22.41
C HIS A 4 2.47 3.74 21.52
N CYS A 5 2.07 3.84 20.25
CA CYS A 5 2.68 4.65 19.21
C CYS A 5 2.47 6.18 19.43
N ASN A 6 2.57 6.65 20.68
CA ASN A 6 2.54 8.05 21.09
C ASN A 6 3.97 8.63 21.26
N THR A 7 4.96 8.03 20.62
CA THR A 7 6.30 8.62 20.55
C THR A 7 6.27 9.85 19.65
N LYS A 8 6.81 10.97 20.13
CA LYS A 8 7.02 12.19 19.33
C LYS A 8 7.68 11.82 17.98
N PRO A 9 7.17 12.30 16.84
CA PRO A 9 7.76 12.02 15.54
C PRO A 9 9.25 12.39 15.49
N ILE A 10 10.05 11.53 14.85
CA ILE A 10 11.48 11.73 14.68
C ILE A 10 11.71 12.72 13.54
N PRO A 11 12.45 13.83 13.76
CA PRO A 11 12.77 14.78 12.69
C PRO A 11 13.62 14.14 11.59
N PHE A 12 13.13 14.12 10.35
CA PHE A 12 13.93 13.68 9.21
C PHE A 12 15.05 14.67 8.94
N LYS A 13 16.28 14.17 8.74
CA LYS A 13 17.48 14.99 8.51
C LYS A 13 17.71 16.06 9.59
N ASN A 14 17.25 15.80 10.83
CA ASN A 14 17.31 16.72 11.96
C ASN A 14 16.62 18.08 11.73
N GLN A 15 15.69 18.18 10.79
CA GLN A 15 14.96 19.42 10.52
C GLN A 15 13.72 19.53 11.42
N ASN A 16 13.60 20.61 12.20
CA ASN A 16 12.44 20.87 13.04
C ASN A 16 11.51 21.89 12.37
N PHE A 17 10.29 21.48 12.01
CA PHE A 17 9.31 22.33 11.33
C PHE A 17 9.08 23.68 12.02
N HIS A 18 8.74 23.66 13.32
CA HIS A 18 8.42 24.88 14.05
C HIS A 18 9.61 25.84 14.18
N ALA A 19 10.81 25.32 14.42
CA ALA A 19 12.02 26.15 14.50
C ALA A 19 12.32 26.82 13.15
N ILE A 20 12.22 26.06 12.06
CA ILE A 20 12.42 26.56 10.69
C ILE A 20 11.35 27.60 10.34
N LYS A 21 10.07 27.31 10.59
CA LYS A 21 8.94 28.21 10.32
C LYS A 21 9.09 29.53 11.09
N ASN A 22 9.43 29.48 12.37
CA ASN A 22 9.63 30.67 13.19
C ASN A 22 10.82 31.53 12.72
N ASP A 23 11.93 30.91 12.36
CA ASP A 23 13.09 31.61 11.80
C ASP A 23 12.75 32.29 10.47
N CYS A 24 12.09 31.57 9.56
CA CYS A 24 11.67 32.09 8.27
C CYS A 24 10.69 33.28 8.40
N ILE A 25 9.72 33.19 9.30
CA ILE A 25 8.77 34.28 9.58
C ILE A 25 9.52 35.49 10.16
N THR A 26 10.38 35.27 11.16
CA THR A 26 11.11 36.35 11.85
C THR A 26 12.08 37.08 10.93
N THR A 27 12.68 36.37 9.98
CA THR A 27 13.65 36.92 9.01
C THR A 27 13.01 37.38 7.70
N GLY A 28 11.69 37.16 7.51
CA GLY A 28 10.97 37.55 6.29
C GLY A 28 11.44 36.80 5.04
N ARG A 29 11.96 35.57 5.17
CA ARG A 29 12.50 34.76 4.06
C ARG A 29 11.66 33.54 3.79
N LEU A 30 11.59 33.12 2.52
CA LEU A 30 11.03 31.82 2.15
C LEU A 30 12.01 30.69 2.50
N PHE A 31 11.49 29.59 3.04
CA PHE A 31 12.26 28.39 3.31
C PHE A 31 12.77 27.79 2.00
N HIS A 32 14.05 27.41 1.99
CA HIS A 32 14.68 26.67 0.91
C HIS A 32 15.31 25.41 1.51
N ASP A 33 14.87 24.26 1.03
CA ASP A 33 15.22 22.96 1.57
C ASP A 33 16.49 22.42 0.92
N ASP A 34 17.63 22.66 1.57
CA ASP A 34 18.94 22.16 1.15
C ASP A 34 19.11 20.64 1.29
N GLN A 35 18.21 19.98 2.03
CA GLN A 35 18.21 18.53 2.23
C GLN A 35 17.46 17.76 1.12
N PHE A 36 16.73 18.45 0.23
CA PHE A 36 16.02 17.80 -0.86
C PHE A 36 16.95 17.48 -2.04
N PHE A 37 16.98 16.21 -2.46
CA PHE A 37 17.76 15.81 -3.63
C PHE A 37 16.97 16.05 -4.93
N TRP A 38 17.46 17.01 -5.72
CA TRP A 38 17.00 17.25 -7.08
C TRP A 38 17.94 16.60 -8.09
N SER A 39 17.45 15.62 -8.85
CA SER A 39 18.23 14.98 -9.91
C SER A 39 18.57 15.97 -11.04
N ARG A 40 19.64 15.67 -11.78
CA ARG A 40 19.99 16.45 -12.99
C ARG A 40 18.90 16.37 -14.05
N ASP A 41 18.26 15.20 -14.20
CA ASP A 41 17.19 15.01 -15.18
C ASP A 41 15.99 15.92 -14.88
N ILE A 42 15.57 16.03 -13.61
CA ILE A 42 14.48 16.92 -13.22
C ILE A 42 14.86 18.38 -13.43
N LYS A 43 16.06 18.80 -12.98
CA LYS A 43 16.52 20.18 -13.13
C LYS A 43 16.62 20.62 -14.59
N ASN A 44 16.99 19.71 -15.49
CA ASN A 44 17.16 20.01 -16.91
C ASN A 44 15.82 19.99 -17.68
N LYS A 45 14.86 19.14 -17.27
CA LYS A 45 13.59 18.95 -17.99
C LYS A 45 12.47 19.88 -17.53
N TYR A 46 12.52 20.34 -16.28
CA TYR A 46 11.40 21.03 -15.65
C TYR A 46 11.82 22.35 -15.02
N LYS A 47 10.90 23.31 -15.01
CA LYS A 47 11.07 24.54 -14.24
C LYS A 47 10.58 24.29 -12.83
N LEU A 48 11.42 24.60 -11.84
CA LEU A 48 11.08 24.48 -10.43
C LEU A 48 10.43 25.78 -9.95
N LEU A 49 9.16 25.72 -9.56
CA LEU A 49 8.35 26.90 -9.21
C LEU A 49 7.58 26.65 -7.91
N ARG A 50 7.35 27.69 -7.12
CA ARG A 50 6.41 27.66 -5.99
C ARG A 50 4.96 27.82 -6.46
N PRO A 51 3.96 27.35 -5.70
CA PRO A 51 2.54 27.54 -6.00
C PRO A 51 2.15 28.98 -6.33
N SER A 52 2.70 29.96 -5.61
CA SER A 52 2.45 31.39 -5.85
C SER A 52 2.99 31.91 -7.19
N GLU A 53 3.95 31.22 -7.81
CA GLU A 53 4.47 31.52 -9.14
C GLU A 53 3.68 30.81 -10.25
N ILE A 54 2.89 29.80 -9.91
CA ILE A 54 2.08 28.98 -10.82
C ILE A 54 0.66 29.52 -10.90
N PHE A 55 0.08 29.90 -9.76
CA PHE A 55 -1.31 30.29 -9.62
C PHE A 55 -1.44 31.53 -8.72
N LYS A 56 -2.38 32.43 -9.01
CA LYS A 56 -2.52 33.71 -8.29
C LYS A 56 -3.03 33.55 -6.84
N ASN A 57 -3.86 32.54 -6.59
CA ASN A 57 -4.45 32.26 -5.29
C ASN A 57 -4.25 30.76 -4.95
N PRO A 58 -3.01 30.33 -4.70
CA PRO A 58 -2.74 28.95 -4.32
C PRO A 58 -3.37 28.65 -2.97
N LYS A 59 -3.81 27.43 -2.80
CA LYS A 59 -4.47 26.93 -1.61
C LYS A 59 -3.89 25.60 -1.19
N PHE A 60 -3.74 25.40 0.11
CA PHE A 60 -3.33 24.10 0.62
C PHE A 60 -4.47 23.09 0.38
N PHE A 61 -5.70 23.44 0.81
CA PHE A 61 -6.93 22.71 0.54
C PHE A 61 -7.96 23.57 -0.18
N VAL A 62 -8.75 22.95 -1.07
CA VAL A 62 -9.96 23.54 -1.67
C VAL A 62 -11.15 22.69 -1.28
N ASN A 63 -11.96 23.19 -0.35
CA ASN A 63 -13.13 22.48 0.22
C ASN A 63 -12.79 21.19 0.98
N GLY A 64 -11.62 21.15 1.62
CA GLY A 64 -11.14 20.01 2.40
C GLY A 64 -10.24 19.09 1.59
N HIS A 65 -10.05 17.86 2.06
CA HIS A 65 -9.30 16.83 1.33
C HIS A 65 -10.24 15.77 0.78
N CYS A 66 -9.98 15.31 -0.43
CA CYS A 66 -10.70 14.20 -1.02
C CYS A 66 -9.83 13.35 -1.94
N ARG A 67 -10.32 12.15 -2.25
CA ARG A 67 -9.62 11.24 -3.15
C ARG A 67 -9.35 11.86 -4.53
N PHE A 68 -10.20 12.76 -5.03
CA PHE A 68 -10.06 13.40 -6.35
C PHE A 68 -8.95 14.45 -6.43
N ASP A 69 -8.30 14.76 -5.32
CA ASP A 69 -7.14 15.66 -5.28
C ASP A 69 -5.84 14.93 -5.64
N THR A 70 -5.91 13.60 -5.79
CA THR A 70 -4.77 12.71 -6.03
C THR A 70 -4.83 12.15 -7.45
N ASN A 71 -4.46 12.97 -8.45
CA ASN A 71 -4.38 12.52 -9.84
C ASN A 71 -2.92 12.38 -10.26
N GLN A 72 -2.60 11.22 -10.86
CA GLN A 72 -1.25 10.92 -11.30
C GLN A 72 -0.80 11.82 -12.43
N GLY A 73 0.44 12.31 -12.31
CA GLY A 73 1.15 13.00 -13.39
C GLY A 73 1.99 12.04 -14.22
N ARG A 74 3.19 12.49 -14.59
CA ARG A 74 4.12 11.74 -15.46
C ARG A 74 4.97 10.69 -14.74
N LEU A 75 4.93 10.65 -13.41
CA LEU A 75 5.74 9.74 -12.60
C LEU A 75 5.04 8.38 -12.46
N GLY A 76 5.80 7.29 -12.54
CA GLY A 76 5.30 5.91 -12.43
C GLY A 76 5.01 5.44 -11.00
N ASN A 77 4.40 6.29 -10.16
CA ASN A 77 4.17 6.05 -8.73
C ASN A 77 2.69 5.79 -8.37
N CYS A 78 1.93 5.18 -9.30
CA CYS A 78 0.51 4.87 -9.11
C CYS A 78 0.19 4.17 -7.78
N TRP A 79 1.08 3.27 -7.32
CA TRP A 79 0.97 2.57 -6.03
C TRP A 79 0.85 3.50 -4.83
N PHE A 80 1.60 4.61 -4.83
CA PHE A 80 1.56 5.62 -3.78
C PHE A 80 0.28 6.45 -3.88
N ILE A 81 -0.10 6.86 -5.09
CA ILE A 81 -1.26 7.73 -5.33
C ILE A 81 -2.57 6.98 -5.04
N ALA A 82 -2.67 5.71 -5.44
CA ALA A 82 -3.81 4.86 -5.12
C ALA A 82 -3.97 4.66 -3.61
N ALA A 83 -2.87 4.42 -2.88
CA ALA A 83 -2.89 4.34 -1.42
C ALA A 83 -3.27 5.69 -0.78
N LEU A 84 -2.78 6.81 -1.33
CA LEU A 84 -3.09 8.15 -0.82
C LEU A 84 -4.56 8.53 -1.04
N GLY A 85 -5.15 8.09 -2.17
CA GLY A 85 -6.57 8.24 -2.44
C GLY A 85 -7.45 7.59 -1.35
N ASN A 86 -7.04 6.43 -0.83
CA ASN A 86 -7.70 5.82 0.33
C ASN A 86 -7.49 6.64 1.60
N LEU A 87 -6.26 7.06 1.89
CA LEU A 87 -5.96 7.88 3.06
C LEU A 87 -6.83 9.13 3.14
N ALA A 88 -7.04 9.82 2.00
CA ALA A 88 -7.87 11.03 1.91
C ALA A 88 -9.35 10.82 2.28
N MET A 89 -9.82 9.56 2.35
CA MET A 89 -11.18 9.21 2.78
C MET A 89 -11.30 9.00 4.30
N HIS A 90 -10.20 9.04 5.04
CA HIS A 90 -10.16 8.79 6.49
C HIS A 90 -9.61 10.00 7.24
N PRO A 91 -10.44 10.99 7.62
CA PRO A 91 -9.98 12.28 8.16
C PRO A 91 -9.01 12.19 9.34
N LYS A 92 -9.32 11.35 10.34
CA LYS A 92 -8.44 11.20 11.52
C LYS A 92 -7.08 10.59 11.20
N LEU A 93 -7.04 9.64 10.27
CA LEU A 93 -5.79 9.04 9.80
C LEU A 93 -5.03 10.01 8.88
N PHE A 94 -5.75 10.73 8.02
CA PHE A 94 -5.21 11.77 7.15
C PHE A 94 -4.48 12.84 7.96
N ALA A 95 -5.08 13.34 9.05
CA ALA A 95 -4.46 14.32 9.95
C ALA A 95 -3.21 13.81 10.69
N LYS A 96 -2.97 12.47 10.73
CA LYS A 96 -1.71 11.92 11.24
C LYS A 96 -0.56 12.10 10.26
N VAL A 97 -0.85 12.15 8.95
CA VAL A 97 0.13 12.22 7.86
C VAL A 97 0.27 13.65 7.34
N VAL A 98 -0.84 14.32 7.07
CA VAL A 98 -0.91 15.71 6.62
C VAL A 98 -1.17 16.60 7.83
N CYS A 99 -0.13 17.30 8.27
CA CYS A 99 -0.17 18.03 9.53
C CYS A 99 -1.03 19.30 9.42
N GLU A 100 -1.97 19.48 10.34
CA GLU A 100 -2.94 20.59 10.32
C GLU A 100 -2.29 21.97 10.53
N ASP A 101 -1.12 22.02 11.17
CA ASP A 101 -0.35 23.23 11.46
C ASP A 101 0.51 23.75 10.29
N ASN A 102 0.37 23.12 9.11
CA ASN A 102 0.88 23.64 7.84
C ASN A 102 0.33 25.05 7.54
N GLY A 103 -0.98 25.27 7.73
CA GLY A 103 -1.67 26.51 7.36
C GLY A 103 -1.85 26.66 5.84
N ASP A 104 -2.35 27.82 5.41
CA ASP A 104 -2.59 28.15 3.99
C ASP A 104 -1.54 29.13 3.41
N PHE A 105 -1.57 29.34 2.09
CA PHE A 105 -0.60 30.19 1.36
C PHE A 105 -0.85 31.69 1.50
N ASP A 106 -2.04 32.10 1.94
CA ASP A 106 -2.45 33.50 2.10
C ASP A 106 -2.46 33.98 3.56
N GLU A 107 -1.97 33.17 4.50
CA GLU A 107 -1.77 33.60 5.89
C GLU A 107 -0.53 34.50 6.04
N GLU A 108 -0.57 35.45 6.98
CA GLU A 108 0.60 36.26 7.39
C GLU A 108 1.82 35.40 7.80
N ARG A 109 1.59 34.12 8.09
CA ARG A 109 2.59 33.15 8.52
C ARG A 109 3.13 32.27 7.39
N TYR A 110 2.71 32.50 6.14
CA TYR A 110 3.27 31.78 5.00
C TYR A 110 4.76 32.13 4.84
N CYS A 111 5.59 31.10 4.78
CA CYS A 111 7.01 31.22 4.48
C CYS A 111 7.55 30.06 3.62
N GLY A 112 6.66 29.42 2.85
CA GLY A 112 7.02 28.36 1.90
C GLY A 112 7.57 27.09 2.55
N VAL A 113 7.24 26.81 3.82
CA VAL A 113 7.61 25.59 4.56
C VAL A 113 6.36 24.77 4.90
N PHE A 114 6.45 23.48 4.65
CA PHE A 114 5.41 22.50 4.96
C PHE A 114 6.03 21.25 5.58
N HIS A 115 5.24 20.44 6.27
CA HIS A 115 5.69 19.14 6.77
C HIS A 115 4.60 18.07 6.76
N PHE A 116 5.07 16.83 6.66
CA PHE A 116 4.25 15.62 6.58
C PHE A 116 4.89 14.53 7.43
N ARG A 117 4.08 13.56 7.88
CA ARG A 117 4.54 12.46 8.72
C ARG A 117 4.32 11.13 8.04
N PHE A 118 5.36 10.30 8.04
CA PHE A 118 5.28 8.94 7.53
C PHE A 118 5.75 7.97 8.59
N TRP A 119 5.02 6.88 8.75
CA TRP A 119 5.44 5.77 9.58
C TRP A 119 6.60 5.05 8.90
N GLN A 120 7.72 4.90 9.60
CA GLN A 120 8.91 4.21 9.14
C GLN A 120 9.40 3.28 10.25
N GLN A 121 9.40 1.99 9.96
CA GLN A 121 10.09 0.98 10.77
C GLN A 121 9.71 0.98 12.27
N GLY A 122 8.44 1.24 12.59
CA GLY A 122 7.94 1.29 13.97
C GLY A 122 7.75 2.70 14.52
N THR A 123 8.20 3.74 13.82
CA THR A 123 8.21 5.12 14.33
C THR A 123 7.67 6.11 13.31
N TRP A 124 6.97 7.15 13.77
CA TRP A 124 6.59 8.27 12.91
C TRP A 124 7.79 9.18 12.64
N VAL A 125 8.00 9.56 11.39
CA VAL A 125 9.07 10.44 10.94
C VAL A 125 8.46 11.70 10.35
N ASP A 126 8.89 12.86 10.85
CA ASP A 126 8.43 14.20 10.42
C ASP A 126 9.34 14.72 9.31
N VAL A 127 8.79 14.96 8.13
CA VAL A 127 9.52 15.37 6.92
C VAL A 127 9.13 16.79 6.56
N VAL A 128 10.05 17.72 6.81
CA VAL A 128 9.92 19.13 6.41
C VAL A 128 10.32 19.28 4.95
N ILE A 129 9.60 20.10 4.18
CA ILE A 129 9.92 20.46 2.80
C ILE A 129 9.68 21.96 2.57
N ASP A 130 10.34 22.52 1.55
CA ASP A 130 9.83 23.73 0.91
C ASP A 130 8.74 23.40 -0.12
N ASP A 131 8.05 24.40 -0.65
CA ASP A 131 6.96 24.23 -1.63
C ASP A 131 7.38 24.35 -3.10
N VAL A 132 8.68 24.28 -3.42
CA VAL A 132 9.14 24.32 -4.81
C VAL A 132 8.78 23.01 -5.54
N LEU A 133 8.00 23.08 -6.61
CA LEU A 133 7.46 21.92 -7.34
C LEU A 133 7.94 21.90 -8.81
N PRO A 134 8.14 20.71 -9.41
CA PRO A 134 8.45 20.58 -10.84
C PRO A 134 7.27 20.97 -11.72
N THR A 135 7.53 21.80 -12.73
CA THR A 135 6.53 22.27 -13.68
C THR A 135 6.99 22.20 -15.13
N TYR A 136 6.03 22.09 -16.03
CA TYR A 136 6.22 22.19 -17.48
C TYR A 136 5.13 23.08 -18.04
N ASN A 137 5.52 24.14 -18.77
CA ASN A 137 4.60 25.16 -19.29
C ASN A 137 3.64 25.72 -18.23
N GLY A 138 4.15 25.99 -17.02
CA GLY A 138 3.35 26.57 -15.93
C GLY A 138 2.32 25.63 -15.32
N SER A 139 2.44 24.31 -15.53
CA SER A 139 1.57 23.29 -14.91
C SER A 139 2.39 22.23 -14.18
N LEU A 140 1.85 21.69 -13.09
CA LEU A 140 2.45 20.57 -12.34
C LEU A 140 2.62 19.35 -13.26
N VAL A 141 3.78 18.70 -13.18
CA VAL A 141 4.11 17.51 -14.00
C VAL A 141 3.91 16.19 -13.30
N PHE A 142 3.98 16.17 -11.97
CA PHE A 142 3.72 14.99 -11.14
C PHE A 142 2.31 15.06 -10.56
N MET A 143 2.08 14.53 -9.35
CA MET A 143 0.73 14.47 -8.79
C MET A 143 0.12 15.87 -8.65
N LYS A 144 -1.19 15.96 -8.93
CA LYS A 144 -1.95 17.21 -8.86
C LYS A 144 -3.42 16.96 -8.54
N SER A 145 -4.06 17.97 -7.97
CA SER A 145 -5.50 17.99 -7.76
C SER A 145 -6.26 18.23 -9.07
N SER A 146 -7.54 17.85 -9.05
CA SER A 146 -8.51 18.26 -10.07
C SER A 146 -8.73 19.77 -10.01
N GLU A 147 -8.64 20.35 -8.81
CA GLU A 147 -8.66 21.79 -8.56
C GLU A 147 -7.27 22.39 -8.80
N LYS A 148 -7.17 23.29 -9.79
CA LYS A 148 -5.86 23.79 -10.27
C LYS A 148 -5.08 24.61 -9.25
N ASN A 149 -5.77 25.15 -8.24
CA ASN A 149 -5.17 25.97 -7.21
C ASN A 149 -4.94 25.23 -5.89
N GLU A 150 -5.15 23.91 -5.84
CA GLU A 150 -4.93 23.09 -4.64
C GLU A 150 -3.59 22.34 -4.71
N PHE A 151 -2.79 22.37 -3.64
CA PHE A 151 -1.40 21.90 -3.66
C PHE A 151 -1.00 20.87 -2.60
N TRP A 152 -1.85 20.52 -1.62
CA TRP A 152 -1.47 19.54 -0.57
C TRP A 152 -0.98 18.20 -1.16
N SER A 153 -1.63 17.72 -2.23
CA SER A 153 -1.31 16.45 -2.85
C SER A 153 0.08 16.49 -3.51
N ALA A 154 0.39 17.53 -4.28
CA ALA A 154 1.72 17.71 -4.86
C ALA A 154 2.82 17.81 -3.78
N LEU A 155 2.52 18.46 -2.65
CA LEU A 155 3.46 18.63 -1.54
C LEU A 155 3.71 17.33 -0.77
N ILE A 156 2.70 16.51 -0.50
CA ILE A 156 2.94 15.22 0.17
C ILE A 156 3.73 14.25 -0.71
N GLU A 157 3.52 14.24 -2.03
CA GLU A 157 4.34 13.46 -2.95
C GLU A 157 5.81 13.91 -2.90
N LYS A 158 6.05 15.22 -2.82
CA LYS A 158 7.39 15.77 -2.62
C LYS A 158 8.00 15.33 -1.29
N ALA A 159 7.27 15.39 -0.19
CA ALA A 159 7.77 14.96 1.12
C ALA A 159 8.12 13.46 1.10
N TYR A 160 7.30 12.65 0.44
CA TYR A 160 7.59 11.23 0.27
C TYR A 160 8.81 11.00 -0.65
N ALA A 161 8.93 11.75 -1.75
CA ALA A 161 10.11 11.74 -2.60
C ALA A 161 11.38 12.11 -1.81
N LYS A 162 11.31 13.11 -0.93
CA LYS A 162 12.42 13.50 -0.04
C LYS A 162 12.84 12.36 0.87
N LEU A 163 11.86 11.74 1.54
CA LEU A 163 12.08 10.57 2.40
C LEU A 163 12.77 9.44 1.62
N TYR A 164 12.44 9.32 0.32
CA TYR A 164 12.98 8.33 -0.60
C TYR A 164 14.20 8.77 -1.43
N GLY A 165 14.73 9.97 -1.19
CA GLY A 165 15.97 10.46 -1.82
C GLY A 165 15.79 10.94 -3.26
N GLY A 166 14.59 11.32 -3.67
CA GLY A 166 14.27 11.85 -5.00
C GLY A 166 12.97 11.29 -5.56
N TYR A 167 12.38 11.99 -6.53
CA TYR A 167 11.12 11.57 -7.18
C TYR A 167 11.29 10.26 -7.96
N GLU A 168 12.43 10.06 -8.61
CA GLU A 168 12.71 8.86 -9.42
C GLU A 168 12.70 7.58 -8.59
N ASN A 169 12.96 7.68 -7.28
CA ASN A 169 12.92 6.54 -6.37
C ASN A 169 11.49 6.12 -5.98
N LEU A 170 10.48 6.82 -6.49
CA LEU A 170 9.07 6.46 -6.32
C LEU A 170 8.51 5.68 -7.52
N GLU A 171 9.27 5.51 -8.60
CA GLU A 171 8.84 4.74 -9.77
C GLU A 171 8.77 3.25 -9.45
N GLY A 172 7.55 2.69 -9.49
CA GLY A 172 7.28 1.29 -9.17
C GLY A 172 7.32 0.99 -7.67
N GLY A 173 6.27 0.34 -7.17
CA GLY A 173 6.14 -0.04 -5.76
C GLY A 173 4.85 -0.81 -5.52
N PHE A 174 4.63 -1.19 -4.26
CA PHE A 174 3.44 -1.94 -3.82
C PHE A 174 2.58 -1.04 -2.94
N CYS A 175 1.25 -1.00 -3.13
CA CYS A 175 0.39 -0.12 -2.35
C CYS A 175 0.47 -0.48 -0.86
N ALA A 176 0.63 -1.76 -0.51
CA ALA A 176 0.88 -2.25 0.84
C ALA A 176 2.01 -1.50 1.57
N PHE A 177 3.07 -1.08 0.85
CA PHE A 177 4.16 -0.31 1.45
C PHE A 177 3.75 1.14 1.73
N ALA A 178 3.03 1.78 0.82
CA ALA A 178 2.51 3.13 1.02
C ALA A 178 1.46 3.14 2.14
N LEU A 179 0.52 2.18 2.14
CA LEU A 179 -0.48 2.01 3.18
C LEU A 179 0.17 1.83 4.56
N THR A 180 1.20 0.99 4.66
CA THR A 180 1.97 0.84 5.90
C THR A 180 2.65 2.14 6.31
N ASP A 181 3.22 2.90 5.36
CA ASP A 181 3.87 4.18 5.63
C ASP A 181 2.89 5.29 6.03
N PHE A 182 1.63 5.22 5.57
CA PHE A 182 0.58 6.17 5.95
C PHE A 182 -0.09 5.83 7.28
N THR A 183 0.00 4.58 7.73
CA THR A 183 -0.85 4.10 8.83
C THR A 183 -0.10 3.48 10.00
N GLY A 184 1.07 2.89 9.77
CA GLY A 184 1.68 1.95 10.72
C GLY A 184 0.87 0.65 10.91
N GLY A 185 -0.17 0.46 10.11
CA GLY A 185 -1.01 -0.74 10.05
C GLY A 185 -0.34 -1.92 9.36
N VAL A 186 -1.08 -3.01 9.23
CA VAL A 186 -0.59 -4.26 8.63
C VAL A 186 -1.34 -4.54 7.35
N SER A 187 -0.58 -4.67 6.25
CA SER A 187 -1.11 -4.95 4.92
C SER A 187 -1.01 -6.44 4.58
N GLU A 188 -2.13 -7.01 4.17
CA GLU A 188 -2.25 -8.35 3.60
C GLU A 188 -2.40 -8.24 2.08
N SER A 189 -1.81 -9.18 1.35
CA SER A 189 -1.90 -9.24 -0.11
C SER A 189 -2.47 -10.58 -0.55
N TYR A 190 -3.44 -10.53 -1.46
CA TYR A 190 -4.18 -11.69 -1.97
C TYR A 190 -4.01 -11.78 -3.49
N ASP A 191 -3.53 -12.93 -3.97
CA ASP A 191 -3.54 -13.26 -5.40
C ASP A 191 -4.95 -13.69 -5.80
N LEU A 192 -5.61 -12.87 -6.61
CA LEU A 192 -6.99 -13.08 -7.05
C LEU A 192 -7.12 -14.20 -8.09
N ASN A 193 -6.00 -14.69 -8.64
CA ASN A 193 -5.99 -15.89 -9.47
C ASN A 193 -6.07 -17.18 -8.63
N VAL A 194 -5.88 -17.09 -7.31
CA VAL A 194 -6.05 -18.20 -6.37
C VAL A 194 -7.41 -18.05 -5.69
N PRO A 195 -8.35 -19.00 -5.91
CA PRO A 195 -9.67 -18.94 -5.29
C PRO A 195 -9.56 -18.88 -3.77
N LYS A 196 -10.22 -17.90 -3.17
CA LYS A 196 -10.35 -17.77 -1.72
C LYS A 196 -11.83 -17.72 -1.34
N LEU A 197 -12.26 -18.69 -0.54
CA LEU A 197 -13.62 -18.72 0.02
C LEU A 197 -13.86 -17.47 0.87
N ASN A 198 -15.09 -16.97 0.82
CA ASN A 198 -15.58 -15.83 1.63
C ASN A 198 -14.78 -14.52 1.47
N LEU A 199 -14.02 -14.37 0.37
CA LEU A 199 -13.19 -13.18 0.17
C LEU A 199 -14.01 -11.88 0.18
N PHE A 200 -15.20 -11.86 -0.44
CA PHE A 200 -16.06 -10.68 -0.43
C PHE A 200 -16.50 -10.30 0.99
N GLU A 201 -16.88 -11.28 1.82
CA GLU A 201 -17.28 -11.04 3.21
C GLU A 201 -16.10 -10.50 4.03
N MET A 202 -14.91 -11.05 3.82
CA MET A 202 -13.68 -10.51 4.42
C MET A 202 -13.41 -9.07 4.00
N MET A 203 -13.59 -8.74 2.72
CA MET A 203 -13.47 -7.36 2.23
C MET A 203 -14.53 -6.46 2.88
N LEU A 204 -15.79 -6.87 2.91
CA LEU A 204 -16.87 -6.08 3.51
C LEU A 204 -16.63 -5.85 5.01
N LYS A 205 -16.26 -6.90 5.76
CA LYS A 205 -15.90 -6.84 7.19
C LYS A 205 -14.73 -5.88 7.44
N SER A 206 -13.69 -5.96 6.62
CA SER A 206 -12.50 -5.10 6.73
C SER A 206 -12.81 -3.65 6.35
N PHE A 207 -13.61 -3.42 5.31
CA PHE A 207 -14.02 -2.07 4.86
C PHE A 207 -14.88 -1.38 5.91
N ASN A 208 -15.83 -2.09 6.52
CA ASN A 208 -16.64 -1.58 7.63
C ASN A 208 -15.79 -1.18 8.85
N ARG A 209 -14.63 -1.84 9.03
CA ARG A 209 -13.62 -1.51 10.03
C ARG A 209 -12.62 -0.47 9.58
N LYS A 210 -12.92 0.26 8.51
CA LYS A 210 -12.10 1.34 7.96
C LYS A 210 -10.71 0.88 7.51
N ALA A 211 -10.56 -0.38 7.12
CA ALA A 211 -9.34 -0.83 6.45
C ALA A 211 -9.21 -0.14 5.09
N LEU A 212 -7.98 0.21 4.71
CA LEU A 212 -7.68 0.80 3.41
C LEU A 212 -7.41 -0.32 2.40
N MET A 213 -7.95 -0.21 1.19
CA MET A 213 -7.89 -1.30 0.20
C MET A 213 -7.44 -0.84 -1.17
N ASN A 214 -6.54 -1.59 -1.77
CA ASN A 214 -6.04 -1.34 -3.12
C ASN A 214 -6.12 -2.62 -3.96
N CYS A 215 -6.10 -2.45 -5.28
CA CYS A 215 -6.02 -3.58 -6.19
C CYS A 215 -5.18 -3.24 -7.41
N ASP A 216 -4.59 -4.26 -8.02
CA ASP A 216 -3.67 -4.10 -9.14
C ASP A 216 -4.05 -5.01 -10.30
N ILE A 217 -3.80 -4.51 -11.50
CA ILE A 217 -3.84 -5.29 -12.73
C ILE A 217 -2.39 -5.39 -13.21
N LEU A 218 -1.82 -6.59 -13.17
CA LEU A 218 -0.43 -6.86 -13.55
C LEU A 218 -0.35 -7.26 -15.02
N SER A 219 -1.28 -8.11 -15.48
CA SER A 219 -1.25 -8.67 -16.83
C SER A 219 -1.98 -7.81 -17.87
N PRO A 220 -1.35 -7.49 -19.01
CA PRO A 220 -2.05 -6.84 -20.14
C PRO A 220 -3.23 -7.63 -20.67
N SER A 221 -3.27 -8.95 -20.49
CA SER A 221 -4.39 -9.79 -20.92
C SER A 221 -5.70 -9.48 -20.18
N LYS A 222 -5.62 -8.82 -19.03
CA LYS A 222 -6.78 -8.43 -18.21
C LYS A 222 -7.23 -6.98 -18.44
N SER A 223 -6.46 -6.21 -19.22
CA SER A 223 -6.82 -4.85 -19.67
C SER A 223 -7.90 -4.90 -20.73
N ALA A 224 -9.14 -4.97 -20.27
CA ALA A 224 -10.34 -4.90 -21.12
C ALA A 224 -11.32 -3.89 -20.53
N PHE A 225 -12.25 -3.40 -21.36
CA PHE A 225 -13.34 -2.52 -20.94
C PHE A 225 -12.83 -1.27 -20.19
N GLY A 226 -11.80 -0.61 -20.72
CA GLY A 226 -11.22 0.61 -20.15
C GLY A 226 -10.29 0.44 -18.93
N LEU A 227 -10.01 -0.80 -18.50
CA LEU A 227 -9.02 -1.07 -17.45
C LEU A 227 -7.57 -1.00 -17.95
N VAL A 228 -6.67 -0.55 -17.10
CA VAL A 228 -5.24 -0.31 -17.37
C VAL A 228 -4.40 -1.35 -16.62
N SER A 229 -3.45 -2.00 -17.31
CA SER A 229 -2.48 -2.93 -16.71
C SER A 229 -1.20 -2.24 -16.28
N GLY A 230 -0.42 -2.92 -15.43
CA GLY A 230 0.75 -2.36 -14.77
C GLY A 230 0.38 -1.21 -13.84
N HIS A 231 -0.84 -1.23 -13.29
CA HIS A 231 -1.42 -0.07 -12.63
C HIS A 231 -2.19 -0.45 -11.35
N ALA A 232 -2.07 0.44 -10.36
CA ALA A 232 -2.71 0.34 -9.06
C ALA A 232 -3.98 1.18 -9.01
N TYR A 233 -5.00 0.65 -8.35
CA TYR A 233 -6.30 1.28 -8.14
C TYR A 233 -6.64 1.34 -6.65
N ALA A 234 -7.46 2.32 -6.26
CA ALA A 234 -8.00 2.42 -4.91
C ALA A 234 -9.40 1.79 -4.84
N ILE A 235 -9.69 0.98 -3.83
CA ILE A 235 -11.04 0.49 -3.56
C ILE A 235 -11.69 1.43 -2.56
N THR A 236 -12.71 2.16 -3.01
CA THR A 236 -13.35 3.23 -2.25
C THR A 236 -14.71 2.84 -1.68
N ASN A 237 -15.23 1.67 -2.06
CA ASN A 237 -16.43 1.08 -1.45
C ASN A 237 -16.47 -0.43 -1.67
N VAL A 238 -16.98 -1.17 -0.69
CA VAL A 238 -17.33 -2.58 -0.80
C VAL A 238 -18.75 -2.72 -0.24
N THR A 239 -19.70 -3.15 -1.05
CA THR A 239 -21.11 -3.12 -0.66
C THR A 239 -21.94 -4.18 -1.38
N THR A 240 -23.10 -4.51 -0.82
CA THR A 240 -24.14 -5.28 -1.50
C THR A 240 -25.35 -4.39 -1.72
N ILE A 241 -25.94 -4.44 -2.91
CA ILE A 241 -27.22 -3.79 -3.21
C ILE A 241 -28.28 -4.82 -3.53
N THR A 242 -29.55 -4.47 -3.36
CA THR A 242 -30.68 -5.30 -3.77
C THR A 242 -31.36 -4.67 -4.99
N THR A 243 -31.44 -5.42 -6.10
CA THR A 243 -32.16 -4.96 -7.30
C THR A 243 -33.68 -4.93 -7.07
N LYS A 244 -34.43 -4.27 -7.97
CA LYS A 244 -35.92 -4.25 -7.94
C LYS A 244 -36.53 -5.66 -8.00
N ASN A 245 -35.79 -6.64 -8.52
CA ASN A 245 -36.19 -8.04 -8.60
C ASN A 245 -35.73 -8.86 -7.38
N TYR A 246 -35.35 -8.22 -6.28
CA TYR A 246 -34.89 -8.85 -5.03
C TYR A 246 -33.61 -9.70 -5.17
N ILE A 247 -32.82 -9.46 -6.21
CA ILE A 247 -31.51 -10.09 -6.38
C ILE A 247 -30.46 -9.23 -5.69
N ASN A 248 -29.69 -9.84 -4.79
CA ASN A 248 -28.54 -9.21 -4.14
C ASN A 248 -27.32 -9.23 -5.07
N VAL A 249 -26.65 -8.10 -5.22
CA VAL A 249 -25.47 -7.94 -6.06
C VAL A 249 -24.32 -7.38 -5.24
N GLN A 250 -23.21 -8.11 -5.22
CA GLN A 250 -21.96 -7.72 -4.60
C GLN A 250 -21.19 -6.78 -5.52
N LEU A 251 -20.92 -5.57 -5.05
CA LEU A 251 -20.28 -4.50 -5.80
C LEU A 251 -19.03 -3.98 -5.09
N ILE A 252 -18.04 -3.61 -5.90
CA ILE A 252 -16.83 -2.93 -5.47
C ILE A 252 -16.77 -1.60 -6.24
N ARG A 253 -16.54 -0.49 -5.53
CA ARG A 253 -16.21 0.79 -6.14
C ARG A 253 -14.71 0.96 -6.20
N VAL A 254 -14.21 1.23 -7.38
CA VAL A 254 -12.78 1.32 -7.67
C VAL A 254 -12.49 2.70 -8.26
N ARG A 255 -11.39 3.33 -7.87
CA ARG A 255 -10.90 4.59 -8.40
C ARG A 255 -9.56 4.40 -9.09
N ASN A 256 -9.49 4.88 -10.33
CA ASN A 256 -8.30 5.03 -11.13
C ASN A 256 -7.54 6.33 -10.74
N PRO A 257 -6.28 6.24 -10.28
CA PRO A 257 -5.41 7.40 -10.04
C PRO A 257 -5.20 8.32 -11.26
N TRP A 258 -5.41 7.84 -12.49
CA TRP A 258 -5.33 8.69 -13.69
C TRP A 258 -6.56 9.59 -13.89
N GLY A 259 -7.51 9.55 -12.97
CA GLY A 259 -8.75 10.32 -13.03
C GLY A 259 -9.62 9.88 -14.20
N SER A 260 -10.26 10.84 -14.87
CA SER A 260 -11.29 10.62 -15.90
C SER A 260 -10.78 10.07 -17.24
N SER A 261 -9.49 9.73 -17.35
CA SER A 261 -8.89 9.32 -18.63
C SER A 261 -9.19 7.88 -19.03
N ALA A 262 -9.53 7.01 -18.08
CA ALA A 262 -9.89 5.62 -18.33
C ALA A 262 -10.74 5.05 -17.18
N GLU A 263 -11.94 4.59 -17.50
CA GLU A 263 -12.89 3.98 -16.55
C GLU A 263 -13.41 2.65 -17.07
N TRP A 264 -13.94 1.83 -16.16
CA TRP A 264 -14.62 0.58 -16.50
C TRP A 264 -15.84 0.82 -17.40
N GLU A 265 -15.92 0.09 -18.51
CA GLU A 265 -16.99 0.19 -19.50
C GLU A 265 -17.98 -0.99 -19.44
N GLY A 266 -17.72 -1.99 -18.58
CA GLY A 266 -18.55 -3.18 -18.48
C GLY A 266 -19.80 -3.01 -17.61
N ASN A 267 -20.33 -4.12 -17.11
CA ASN A 267 -21.50 -4.12 -16.22
C ASN A 267 -21.23 -3.31 -14.96
N TRP A 268 -22.20 -2.51 -14.53
CA TRP A 268 -22.12 -1.60 -13.37
C TRP A 268 -21.23 -0.36 -13.54
N SER A 269 -20.63 -0.14 -14.72
CA SER A 269 -20.07 1.16 -15.09
C SER A 269 -21.07 2.30 -14.94
N ASP A 270 -20.59 3.54 -14.91
CA ASP A 270 -21.42 4.75 -14.81
C ASP A 270 -22.57 4.77 -15.81
N ASN A 271 -22.33 4.30 -17.04
CA ASN A 271 -23.31 4.29 -18.13
C ASN A 271 -24.04 2.95 -18.29
N SER A 272 -23.82 1.98 -17.40
CA SER A 272 -24.39 0.65 -17.52
C SER A 272 -25.91 0.63 -17.30
N LYS A 273 -26.62 -0.11 -18.17
CA LYS A 273 -28.06 -0.38 -18.02
C LYS A 273 -28.39 -1.24 -16.79
N CYS A 274 -27.40 -1.87 -16.16
CA CYS A 274 -27.61 -2.60 -14.91
C CYS A 274 -28.24 -1.71 -13.82
N TRP A 275 -27.93 -0.42 -13.81
CA TRP A 275 -28.49 0.56 -12.88
C TRP A 275 -29.98 0.86 -13.10
N ASP A 276 -30.55 0.55 -14.26
CA ASP A 276 -31.99 0.75 -14.53
C ASP A 276 -32.87 -0.16 -13.65
N ASN A 277 -32.32 -1.31 -13.25
CA ASN A 277 -32.98 -2.28 -12.37
C ASN A 277 -32.71 -2.04 -10.87
N VAL A 278 -32.15 -0.88 -10.50
CA VAL A 278 -31.88 -0.50 -9.10
C VAL A 278 -32.81 0.64 -8.70
N SER A 279 -33.37 0.59 -7.49
CA SER A 279 -34.22 1.66 -6.97
C SER A 279 -33.38 2.90 -6.65
N GLU A 280 -34.00 4.08 -6.64
CA GLU A 280 -33.28 5.32 -6.28
C GLU A 280 -32.76 5.29 -4.84
N THR A 281 -33.45 4.61 -3.93
CA THR A 281 -32.97 4.37 -2.56
C THR A 281 -31.68 3.56 -2.53
N GLU A 282 -31.60 2.48 -3.30
CA GLU A 282 -30.38 1.65 -3.37
C GLU A 282 -29.23 2.37 -4.08
N LYS A 283 -29.52 3.17 -5.12
CA LYS A 283 -28.52 4.04 -5.77
C LYS A 283 -27.96 5.08 -4.81
N ALA A 284 -28.83 5.69 -3.99
CA ALA A 284 -28.42 6.68 -2.99
C ALA A 284 -27.53 6.05 -1.91
N LYS A 285 -27.80 4.81 -1.47
CA LYS A 285 -26.95 4.08 -0.50
C LYS A 285 -25.51 3.94 -0.96
N VAL A 286 -25.30 3.84 -2.27
CA VAL A 286 -23.97 3.63 -2.87
C VAL A 286 -23.41 4.90 -3.51
N ASP A 287 -24.06 6.05 -3.30
CA ASP A 287 -23.65 7.34 -3.88
C ASP A 287 -23.40 7.24 -5.40
N TYR A 288 -24.29 6.52 -6.10
CA TYR A 288 -24.17 6.33 -7.55
C TYR A 288 -24.43 7.65 -8.27
N MET A 289 -23.46 8.11 -9.05
CA MET A 289 -23.55 9.30 -9.88
C MET A 289 -22.77 9.09 -11.18
N LYS A 290 -23.34 9.51 -12.31
CA LYS A 290 -22.66 9.52 -13.61
C LYS A 290 -21.74 10.72 -13.69
N LYS A 291 -20.45 10.54 -13.36
CA LYS A 291 -19.53 11.68 -13.23
C LYS A 291 -18.30 11.59 -14.11
N GLY A 292 -17.88 10.39 -14.52
CA GLY A 292 -16.66 10.25 -15.32
C GLY A 292 -15.45 10.88 -14.64
N ASN A 293 -15.22 10.57 -13.36
CA ASN A 293 -14.20 11.18 -12.49
C ASN A 293 -13.05 10.21 -12.10
N GLY A 294 -12.93 9.10 -12.82
CA GLY A 294 -12.01 7.98 -12.57
C GLY A 294 -12.55 6.93 -11.61
N GLU A 295 -13.75 7.09 -11.06
CA GLU A 295 -14.34 6.16 -10.09
C GLU A 295 -15.55 5.44 -10.69
N PHE A 296 -15.60 4.12 -10.54
CA PHE A 296 -16.63 3.27 -11.11
C PHE A 296 -16.97 2.10 -10.21
N TYR A 297 -18.18 1.55 -10.37
CA TYR A 297 -18.56 0.28 -9.76
C TYR A 297 -18.29 -0.89 -10.71
N ILE A 298 -17.91 -2.03 -10.14
CA ILE A 298 -17.75 -3.31 -10.83
C ILE A 298 -18.36 -4.42 -9.97
N SER A 299 -18.89 -5.47 -10.61
CA SER A 299 -19.35 -6.66 -9.87
C SER A 299 -18.19 -7.40 -9.24
N PHE A 300 -18.39 -8.04 -8.08
CA PHE A 300 -17.33 -8.85 -7.45
C PHE A 300 -16.83 -9.96 -8.39
N SER A 301 -17.72 -10.58 -9.17
CA SER A 301 -17.35 -11.56 -10.18
C SER A 301 -16.40 -10.99 -11.24
N ASP A 302 -16.70 -9.80 -11.77
CA ASP A 302 -15.84 -9.18 -12.80
C ASP A 302 -14.54 -8.64 -12.19
N PHE A 303 -14.57 -8.18 -10.93
CA PHE A 303 -13.38 -7.84 -10.17
C PHE A 303 -12.39 -9.02 -10.12
N LEU A 304 -12.85 -10.23 -9.76
CA LEU A 304 -12.00 -11.42 -9.74
C LEU A 304 -11.43 -11.81 -11.12
N LYS A 305 -12.17 -11.53 -12.20
CA LYS A 305 -11.70 -11.82 -13.56
C LYS A 305 -10.60 -10.85 -14.02
N HIS A 306 -10.72 -9.58 -13.65
CA HIS A 306 -9.92 -8.49 -14.22
C HIS A 306 -8.77 -8.01 -13.34
N PHE A 307 -8.84 -8.19 -12.02
CA PHE A 307 -7.76 -7.80 -11.12
C PHE A 307 -6.88 -9.02 -10.79
N ASP A 308 -5.60 -8.75 -10.49
CA ASP A 308 -4.61 -9.77 -10.15
C ASP A 308 -4.33 -9.80 -8.65
N ILE A 309 -4.24 -8.63 -8.03
CA ILE A 309 -3.87 -8.49 -6.62
C ILE A 309 -4.92 -7.65 -5.90
N LEU A 310 -5.25 -8.05 -4.68
CA LEU A 310 -5.99 -7.27 -3.70
C LEU A 310 -5.10 -7.06 -2.46
N GLU A 311 -4.97 -5.82 -2.02
CA GLU A 311 -4.24 -5.47 -0.81
C GLU A 311 -5.20 -4.85 0.22
N ILE A 312 -5.16 -5.35 1.45
CA ILE A 312 -6.00 -4.87 2.57
C ILE A 312 -5.08 -4.45 3.71
N CYS A 313 -5.09 -3.16 4.06
CA CYS A 313 -4.35 -2.64 5.21
C CYS A 313 -5.27 -2.44 6.41
N ASN A 314 -5.13 -3.31 7.39
CA ASN A 314 -5.82 -3.20 8.67
C ASN A 314 -5.11 -2.17 9.56
N VAL A 315 -5.90 -1.37 10.26
CA VAL A 315 -5.45 -0.31 11.15
C VAL A 315 -6.09 -0.48 12.52
N THR A 316 -5.39 -0.04 13.57
CA THR A 316 -5.89 -0.10 14.94
C THR A 316 -6.94 0.98 15.18
N ALA A 317 -7.86 0.73 16.12
CA ALA A 317 -9.00 1.63 16.38
C ALA A 317 -8.60 3.06 16.80
N ASP A 318 -7.41 3.24 17.40
CA ASP A 318 -6.91 4.55 17.80
C ASP A 318 -6.62 5.48 16.60
N LEU A 319 -6.40 4.92 15.41
CA LEU A 319 -6.07 5.66 14.20
C LEU A 319 -7.28 6.01 13.32
N ILE A 320 -8.45 5.41 13.58
CA ILE A 320 -9.66 5.61 12.79
C ILE A 320 -10.76 6.29 13.59
N ASP A 321 -11.72 6.87 12.88
CA ASP A 321 -12.89 7.48 13.48
C ASP A 321 -13.73 6.42 14.20
N HIS A 322 -14.19 6.76 15.41
CA HIS A 322 -14.95 5.82 16.22
C HIS A 322 -16.31 5.54 15.58
N ASP A 323 -16.54 4.30 15.13
CA ASP A 323 -17.88 3.84 14.75
C ASP A 323 -18.57 3.23 15.99
N PRO A 324 -19.62 3.86 16.54
CA PRO A 324 -20.32 3.36 17.72
C PRO A 324 -21.08 2.05 17.45
N ARG A 325 -21.28 1.66 16.19
CA ARG A 325 -21.95 0.41 15.81
C ARG A 325 -20.98 -0.76 15.63
N ALA A 326 -19.68 -0.49 15.62
CA ALA A 326 -18.69 -1.55 15.55
C ALA A 326 -18.49 -2.13 16.96
N ASP A 327 -18.84 -3.39 17.15
CA ASP A 327 -18.67 -4.08 18.44
C ASP A 327 -17.25 -4.61 18.64
N ARG A 328 -16.46 -4.66 17.55
CA ARG A 328 -15.11 -5.21 17.52
C ARG A 328 -14.11 -4.28 16.87
N GLU A 329 -12.85 -4.44 17.27
CA GLU A 329 -11.74 -3.65 16.77
C GLU A 329 -10.44 -4.46 16.64
N TRP A 330 -9.54 -3.96 15.79
CA TRP A 330 -8.17 -4.46 15.71
C TRP A 330 -7.33 -3.86 16.84
N ARG A 331 -6.68 -4.74 17.59
CA ARG A 331 -5.59 -4.39 18.51
C ARG A 331 -4.28 -4.89 17.95
N MET A 332 -3.19 -4.23 18.34
CA MET A 332 -1.84 -4.57 17.89
C MET A 332 -0.92 -4.79 19.09
N MET A 333 -0.20 -5.91 19.09
CA MET A 333 1.04 -6.07 19.84
C MET A 333 2.24 -5.90 18.91
N SER A 334 3.34 -5.36 19.42
CA SER A 334 4.57 -5.24 18.64
C SER A 334 5.79 -5.66 19.43
N PHE A 335 6.75 -6.27 18.73
CA PHE A 335 7.99 -6.77 19.30
C PHE A 335 9.16 -6.45 18.38
N THR A 336 10.23 -5.90 18.94
CA THR A 336 11.51 -5.76 18.23
C THR A 336 12.49 -6.80 18.71
N GLY A 337 13.38 -7.24 17.82
CA GLY A 337 14.38 -8.24 18.17
C GLY A 337 15.42 -8.44 17.09
N GLN A 338 16.26 -9.45 17.30
CA GLN A 338 17.26 -9.90 16.35
C GLN A 338 17.15 -11.41 16.17
N VAL A 339 17.25 -11.89 14.93
CA VAL A 339 17.18 -13.33 14.61
C VAL A 339 18.18 -14.12 15.46
N ASN A 340 17.75 -15.30 15.92
CA ASN A 340 18.46 -16.21 16.84
C ASN A 340 18.64 -15.73 18.29
N ASN A 341 18.31 -14.48 18.62
CA ASN A 341 18.54 -13.90 19.95
C ASN A 341 17.24 -13.53 20.69
N SER A 342 16.08 -13.76 20.08
CA SER A 342 14.82 -13.22 20.58
C SER A 342 13.64 -14.16 20.32
N PHE A 343 12.85 -14.39 21.36
CA PHE A 343 11.57 -15.10 21.36
C PHE A 343 10.53 -14.22 22.06
N HIS A 344 9.31 -14.20 21.55
CA HIS A 344 8.22 -13.38 22.10
C HIS A 344 7.02 -14.24 22.41
N LYS A 345 6.33 -13.97 23.53
CA LYS A 345 5.10 -14.66 23.93
C LYS A 345 3.90 -13.75 23.76
N PHE A 346 2.75 -14.30 23.37
CA PHE A 346 1.49 -13.59 23.27
C PHE A 346 0.31 -14.51 23.62
N GLU A 347 -0.84 -13.92 23.92
CA GLU A 347 -2.04 -14.64 24.36
C GLU A 347 -3.26 -14.13 23.61
N LEU A 348 -4.11 -15.06 23.18
CA LEU A 348 -5.39 -14.81 22.52
C LEU A 348 -6.51 -15.29 23.45
N ILE A 349 -7.54 -14.45 23.64
CA ILE A 349 -8.59 -14.68 24.65
C ILE A 349 -10.01 -14.54 24.10
N ASP A 350 -10.18 -14.00 22.90
CA ASP A 350 -11.48 -13.61 22.36
C ASP A 350 -11.68 -14.24 20.97
N PRO A 351 -12.35 -15.40 20.87
CA PRO A 351 -12.66 -16.03 19.59
C PRO A 351 -13.68 -15.21 18.81
N ASP A 352 -13.74 -15.39 17.50
CA ASP A 352 -14.64 -14.65 16.63
C ASP A 352 -16.10 -15.07 16.78
N GLU A 353 -17.02 -14.11 16.93
CA GLU A 353 -18.44 -14.40 17.17
C GLU A 353 -19.13 -15.10 15.99
N ASP A 354 -18.65 -14.83 14.77
CA ASP A 354 -19.15 -15.45 13.53
C ASP A 354 -18.46 -16.79 13.22
N ASP A 355 -17.63 -17.30 14.14
CA ASP A 355 -16.90 -18.56 13.95
C ASP A 355 -17.43 -19.64 14.89
N ASP A 356 -18.22 -20.56 14.32
CA ASP A 356 -18.78 -21.72 15.02
C ASP A 356 -17.68 -22.62 15.63
N GLU A 357 -16.44 -22.50 15.15
CA GLU A 357 -15.30 -23.23 15.67
C GLU A 357 -14.48 -22.44 16.69
N ASP A 358 -14.95 -21.31 17.23
CA ASP A 358 -14.27 -20.55 18.30
C ASP A 358 -12.78 -20.24 18.00
N PHE A 359 -12.39 -19.85 16.77
CA PHE A 359 -11.03 -19.37 16.51
C PHE A 359 -10.94 -17.85 16.65
N CYS A 360 -9.76 -17.38 17.06
CA CYS A 360 -9.36 -15.99 16.97
C CYS A 360 -8.72 -15.73 15.60
N THR A 361 -9.22 -14.73 14.87
CA THR A 361 -8.49 -14.19 13.72
C THR A 361 -7.26 -13.42 14.19
N VAL A 362 -6.08 -13.80 13.65
CA VAL A 362 -4.80 -13.12 13.91
C VAL A 362 -4.08 -12.85 12.60
N VAL A 363 -3.54 -11.65 12.44
CA VAL A 363 -2.66 -11.28 11.33
C VAL A 363 -1.29 -10.94 11.89
N ILE A 364 -0.26 -11.68 11.48
CA ILE A 364 1.11 -11.54 11.95
C ILE A 364 1.94 -10.95 10.81
N ALA A 365 2.57 -9.80 11.07
CA ALA A 365 3.51 -9.16 10.17
C ALA A 365 4.92 -9.17 10.77
N LEU A 366 5.93 -9.49 9.96
CA LEU A 366 7.34 -9.39 10.32
C LEU A 366 8.04 -8.46 9.33
N MET A 367 8.55 -7.34 9.82
CA MET A 367 9.30 -6.34 9.06
C MET A 367 10.80 -6.46 9.32
N HIS A 368 11.61 -6.38 8.27
CA HIS A 368 13.06 -6.21 8.38
C HIS A 368 13.40 -4.76 8.74
N LEU A 369 14.06 -4.56 9.89
CA LEU A 369 14.58 -3.26 10.31
C LEU A 369 15.97 -3.02 9.72
N ARG A 370 16.13 -1.94 8.97
CA ARG A 370 17.39 -1.50 8.36
C ARG A 370 17.80 -0.13 8.88
N GLU A 371 19.08 0.00 9.24
CA GLU A 371 19.69 1.29 9.61
C GLU A 371 19.95 2.16 8.36
N GLU A 372 20.26 1.53 7.23
CA GLU A 372 20.50 2.17 5.94
C GLU A 372 19.63 1.54 4.84
N ARG A 373 19.57 2.17 3.66
CA ARG A 373 18.84 1.65 2.47
C ARG A 373 19.57 0.47 1.79
N THR A 374 20.07 -0.46 2.58
CA THR A 374 20.70 -1.71 2.13
C THR A 374 19.68 -2.69 1.55
N GLU A 375 20.11 -3.67 0.76
CA GLU A 375 19.18 -4.69 0.24
C GLU A 375 18.41 -5.39 1.38
N PHE A 376 17.13 -5.70 1.11
CA PHE A 376 16.36 -6.51 2.04
C PHE A 376 16.97 -7.90 2.20
N LYS A 377 16.75 -8.51 3.36
CA LYS A 377 17.17 -9.87 3.67
C LYS A 377 15.97 -10.82 3.59
N ARG A 378 16.21 -12.13 3.51
CA ARG A 378 15.15 -13.13 3.68
C ARG A 378 14.69 -13.16 5.13
N ILE A 379 13.38 -13.14 5.30
CA ILE A 379 12.68 -13.12 6.58
C ILE A 379 11.62 -14.22 6.64
N GLY A 380 11.34 -14.68 7.85
CA GLY A 380 10.36 -15.69 8.18
C GLY A 380 10.12 -15.75 9.67
N PHE A 381 9.13 -16.52 10.10
CA PHE A 381 8.88 -16.75 11.52
C PHE A 381 8.20 -18.12 11.72
N ILE A 382 8.21 -18.57 12.97
CA ILE A 382 7.48 -19.75 13.45
C ILE A 382 6.65 -19.32 14.65
N VAL A 383 5.41 -19.80 14.70
CA VAL A 383 4.47 -19.66 15.81
C VAL A 383 4.30 -21.03 16.47
N LEU A 384 4.50 -21.07 17.78
CA LEU A 384 4.39 -22.26 18.60
C LEU A 384 3.24 -22.08 19.61
N SER A 385 2.44 -23.12 19.82
CA SER A 385 1.52 -23.20 20.95
C SER A 385 2.27 -23.37 22.28
N GLU A 386 1.55 -23.24 23.40
CA GLU A 386 2.11 -23.40 24.76
C GLU A 386 2.77 -24.77 24.99
N ASP A 387 2.29 -25.84 24.35
CA ASP A 387 2.88 -27.18 24.40
C ASP A 387 4.05 -27.38 23.40
N GLY A 388 4.48 -26.31 22.71
CA GLY A 388 5.63 -26.31 21.81
C GLY A 388 5.37 -26.84 20.41
N LYS A 389 4.11 -27.10 20.02
CA LYS A 389 3.78 -27.51 18.65
C LYS A 389 3.80 -26.33 17.69
N VAL A 390 4.27 -26.56 16.47
CA VAL A 390 4.21 -25.56 15.39
C VAL A 390 2.76 -25.43 14.92
N VAL A 391 2.17 -24.26 15.17
CA VAL A 391 0.80 -23.92 14.73
C VAL A 391 0.80 -22.95 13.54
N GLY A 392 1.94 -22.33 13.24
CA GLY A 392 2.13 -21.48 12.09
C GLY A 392 3.60 -21.35 11.76
N SER A 393 3.94 -21.23 10.48
CA SER A 393 5.28 -20.93 10.03
C SER A 393 5.19 -20.27 8.68
N GLU A 394 6.04 -19.29 8.44
CA GLU A 394 6.19 -18.66 7.14
C GLU A 394 7.65 -18.39 6.83
N GLN A 395 8.07 -18.65 5.60
CA GLN A 395 9.43 -18.33 5.16
C GLN A 395 9.45 -17.98 3.68
N TYR A 396 9.58 -16.67 3.40
CA TYR A 396 9.69 -16.24 2.02
C TYR A 396 11.09 -16.53 1.48
N LYS A 397 11.14 -17.20 0.32
CA LYS A 397 12.38 -17.38 -0.44
C LYS A 397 12.93 -16.05 -0.99
N ARG A 398 12.08 -15.02 -1.08
CA ARG A 398 12.41 -13.68 -1.58
C ARG A 398 12.85 -12.74 -0.45
N ARG A 399 13.65 -11.74 -0.82
CA ARG A 399 14.08 -10.64 0.06
C ARG A 399 13.00 -9.57 0.04
N LEU A 400 12.29 -9.40 1.14
CA LEU A 400 11.14 -8.50 1.25
C LEU A 400 11.31 -7.54 2.43
N ARG A 401 10.61 -6.40 2.34
CA ARG A 401 10.47 -5.44 3.44
C ARG A 401 9.75 -6.07 4.62
N GLU A 402 8.66 -6.76 4.33
CA GLU A 402 7.74 -7.33 5.29
C GLU A 402 7.09 -8.58 4.72
N ILE A 403 6.75 -9.52 5.61
CA ILE A 403 5.88 -10.66 5.33
C ILE A 403 4.67 -10.57 6.27
N THR A 404 3.48 -10.86 5.74
CA THR A 404 2.23 -10.81 6.50
C THR A 404 1.44 -12.08 6.25
N VAL A 405 0.97 -12.72 7.32
CA VAL A 405 0.16 -13.94 7.23
C VAL A 405 -1.01 -13.87 8.19
N ARG A 406 -2.18 -14.33 7.73
CA ARG A 406 -3.39 -14.51 8.53
C ARG A 406 -3.49 -15.95 9.02
N TYR A 407 -3.78 -16.10 10.30
CA TYR A 407 -4.07 -17.38 10.96
C TYR A 407 -5.42 -17.31 11.68
N ASN A 408 -6.06 -18.47 11.81
CA ASN A 408 -7.15 -18.71 12.73
C ASN A 408 -6.60 -19.63 13.82
N LEU A 409 -6.47 -19.10 15.05
CA LEU A 409 -5.85 -19.80 16.18
C LEU A 409 -6.82 -19.89 17.33
N LYS A 410 -6.87 -21.03 18.04
CA LYS A 410 -7.73 -21.17 19.22
C LYS A 410 -7.30 -20.16 20.30
N PRO A 411 -8.20 -19.74 21.20
CA PRO A 411 -7.80 -19.02 22.40
C PRO A 411 -6.72 -19.81 23.17
N GLY A 412 -5.69 -19.10 23.64
CA GLY A 412 -4.54 -19.72 24.29
C GLY A 412 -3.28 -18.89 24.23
N LYS A 413 -2.19 -19.46 24.77
CA LYS A 413 -0.87 -18.83 24.79
C LYS A 413 0.01 -19.39 23.68
N TYR A 414 0.77 -18.47 23.09
CA TYR A 414 1.62 -18.74 21.95
C TYR A 414 2.98 -18.09 22.14
N SER A 415 3.95 -18.59 21.39
CA SER A 415 5.24 -17.93 21.21
C SER A 415 5.56 -17.78 19.73
N ILE A 416 6.30 -16.73 19.39
CA ILE A 416 6.76 -16.44 18.04
C ILE A 416 8.26 -16.21 18.03
N GLN A 417 8.91 -16.79 17.03
CA GLN A 417 10.34 -16.63 16.77
C GLN A 417 10.54 -16.25 15.31
N ALA A 418 11.27 -15.16 15.07
CA ALA A 418 11.73 -14.84 13.71
C ALA A 418 12.85 -15.81 13.29
N ASN A 419 12.74 -16.35 12.09
CA ASN A 419 13.79 -17.10 11.41
C ASN A 419 14.22 -16.32 10.16
N GLY A 420 15.50 -16.36 9.78
CA GLY A 420 15.99 -15.50 8.70
C GLY A 420 17.51 -15.46 8.61
N GLU A 421 18.01 -14.54 7.78
CA GLU A 421 19.46 -14.32 7.66
C GLU A 421 20.06 -13.80 8.98
N GLN A 422 21.33 -14.15 9.26
CA GLN A 422 22.00 -13.78 10.52
C GLN A 422 22.05 -12.26 10.75
N ASN A 423 22.05 -11.89 12.02
CA ASN A 423 22.11 -10.52 12.53
C ASN A 423 20.97 -9.59 12.05
N LEU A 424 19.90 -10.15 11.48
CA LEU A 424 18.74 -9.38 11.04
C LEU A 424 17.97 -8.83 12.23
N LYS A 425 17.80 -7.50 12.27
CA LYS A 425 16.91 -6.80 13.20
C LYS A 425 15.50 -6.78 12.62
N TYR A 426 14.49 -6.92 13.47
CA TYR A 426 13.11 -7.02 13.00
C TYR A 426 12.12 -6.30 13.91
N LEU A 427 10.94 -6.06 13.36
CA LEU A 427 9.72 -5.65 14.05
C LEU A 427 8.62 -6.65 13.70
N ILE A 428 8.09 -7.36 14.70
CA ILE A 428 6.88 -8.17 14.60
C ILE A 428 5.71 -7.31 15.03
N ARG A 429 4.60 -7.37 14.29
CA ARG A 429 3.31 -6.77 14.64
C ARG A 429 2.24 -7.85 14.56
N ILE A 430 1.52 -8.07 15.65
CA ILE A 430 0.45 -9.06 15.75
C ILE A 430 -0.86 -8.30 15.91
N PHE A 431 -1.67 -8.32 14.85
CA PHE A 431 -3.02 -7.80 14.82
C PHE A 431 -3.99 -8.91 15.22
N TYR A 432 -4.85 -8.64 16.18
CA TYR A 432 -5.88 -9.58 16.61
C TYR A 432 -7.18 -8.83 16.86
N GLU A 433 -8.28 -9.53 16.65
CA GLU A 433 -9.63 -9.01 16.83
C GLU A 433 -10.05 -9.15 18.30
N ILE A 434 -10.73 -8.13 18.83
CA ILE A 434 -11.31 -8.17 20.18
C ILE A 434 -12.60 -7.36 20.26
N LEU A 435 -13.51 -7.77 21.14
CA LEU A 435 -14.68 -7.00 21.54
C LEU A 435 -14.29 -5.70 22.26
N LYS A 436 -14.95 -4.60 21.88
CA LYS A 436 -14.79 -3.32 22.56
C LYS A 436 -15.13 -3.48 24.05
N ASN A 437 -14.27 -2.93 24.91
CA ASN A 437 -14.36 -2.96 26.38
C ASN A 437 -13.94 -4.26 27.09
N LYS A 438 -13.46 -5.30 26.40
CA LYS A 438 -12.77 -6.42 27.10
C LYS A 438 -11.39 -5.97 27.61
N LYS A 439 -11.05 -6.37 28.85
CA LYS A 439 -9.73 -6.08 29.46
C LYS A 439 -8.62 -6.81 28.70
N GLU A 440 -7.53 -6.09 28.43
CA GLU A 440 -6.37 -6.58 27.68
C GLU A 440 -5.75 -7.84 28.27
N SER A 441 -5.26 -8.73 27.39
CA SER A 441 -4.28 -9.74 27.76
C SER A 441 -3.02 -9.05 28.27
N LYS A 442 -2.55 -9.44 29.46
CA LYS A 442 -1.30 -8.91 30.03
C LYS A 442 -0.15 -9.33 29.11
N SER A 443 0.40 -8.40 28.33
CA SER A 443 1.59 -8.68 27.52
C SER A 443 2.73 -9.17 28.43
N VAL A 444 3.23 -10.37 28.16
CA VAL A 444 4.24 -11.06 28.96
C VAL A 444 5.61 -10.41 28.75
N SER A 445 6.34 -10.26 29.85
CA SER A 445 7.73 -9.79 29.92
C SER A 445 8.68 -10.58 29.01
N VAL A 446 9.58 -9.87 28.34
CA VAL A 446 10.76 -10.43 27.69
C VAL A 446 11.65 -11.03 28.78
N GLN A 447 11.56 -12.35 28.98
CA GLN A 447 12.59 -13.08 29.69
C GLN A 447 13.62 -13.55 28.68
N LYS A 448 14.82 -12.96 28.76
CA LYS A 448 16.04 -13.49 28.17
C LYS A 448 16.50 -14.68 29.04
N GLU A 449 15.62 -15.66 29.25
CA GLU A 449 15.96 -16.86 30.00
C GLU A 449 16.57 -17.86 29.03
N THR A 450 17.88 -18.09 29.20
CA THR A 450 18.59 -19.27 28.71
C THR A 450 17.93 -20.50 29.36
N PHE A 451 16.85 -21.00 28.76
CA PHE A 451 16.31 -22.30 29.16
C PHE A 451 17.19 -23.39 28.58
N GLU A 452 18.10 -23.89 29.41
CA GLU A 452 18.62 -25.23 29.26
C GLU A 452 17.45 -26.22 29.33
N ARG A 453 17.37 -27.10 28.33
CA ARG A 453 16.46 -28.26 28.24
C ARG A 453 14.98 -27.94 28.01
N PHE A 454 14.69 -27.38 26.83
CA PHE A 454 13.76 -28.12 25.98
C PHE A 454 14.59 -29.04 25.11
N THR A 455 14.22 -30.31 25.03
CA THR A 455 14.72 -31.20 23.99
C THR A 455 14.53 -30.43 22.70
N VAL A 456 15.64 -30.01 22.09
CA VAL A 456 15.64 -29.70 20.67
C VAL A 456 15.13 -31.00 20.08
N VAL A 457 13.83 -31.05 19.75
CA VAL A 457 13.44 -31.91 18.65
C VAL A 457 14.24 -31.29 17.52
N THR A 458 15.44 -31.83 17.31
CA THR A 458 16.11 -31.78 16.03
C THR A 458 15.06 -32.41 15.16
N VAL A 459 14.22 -31.58 14.58
CA VAL A 459 13.35 -31.98 13.51
C VAL A 459 14.37 -32.45 12.48
N PRO A 460 14.53 -33.78 12.29
CA PRO A 460 15.55 -34.28 11.40
C PRO A 460 15.27 -33.58 10.09
N ASN A 461 16.30 -32.91 9.53
CA ASN A 461 16.27 -32.18 8.25
C ASN A 461 14.98 -32.52 7.53
N ILE A 462 13.94 -31.67 7.68
CA ILE A 462 12.70 -31.91 6.95
C ILE A 462 13.14 -31.81 5.51
N THR A 463 13.38 -32.97 4.93
CA THR A 463 13.34 -33.20 3.52
C THR A 463 11.88 -32.94 3.25
N ILE A 464 11.58 -31.69 2.91
CA ILE A 464 10.27 -31.27 2.46
C ILE A 464 9.90 -32.32 1.41
N PRO A 465 8.79 -33.08 1.56
CA PRO A 465 8.32 -33.92 0.49
C PRO A 465 8.30 -33.03 -0.73
N SER A 466 9.10 -33.36 -1.74
CA SER A 466 9.09 -32.63 -3.00
C SER A 466 7.63 -32.45 -3.37
N GLU A 467 7.23 -31.23 -3.74
CA GLU A 467 5.96 -30.99 -4.43
C GLU A 467 6.01 -31.74 -5.76
N ALA A 468 5.80 -33.05 -5.68
CA ALA A 468 5.37 -33.94 -6.72
C ALA A 468 3.91 -34.24 -6.40
N ASN A 469 3.10 -33.18 -6.34
CA ASN A 469 1.66 -33.19 -6.58
C ASN A 469 1.07 -31.78 -6.83
N ASN A 470 1.91 -30.83 -7.28
CA ASN A 470 1.48 -29.60 -7.94
C ASN A 470 2.40 -29.25 -9.13
N ARG A 471 2.91 -30.28 -9.82
CA ARG A 471 3.57 -30.11 -11.11
C ARG A 471 2.50 -30.07 -12.20
N ASN A 472 1.94 -28.88 -12.43
CA ASN A 472 1.42 -28.42 -13.72
C ASN A 472 1.00 -26.94 -13.65
N ALA A 473 1.92 -26.08 -13.22
CA ALA A 473 1.97 -24.67 -13.59
C ALA A 473 3.39 -24.18 -13.30
N LEU A 474 4.03 -23.47 -14.24
CA LEU A 474 5.44 -23.01 -14.18
C LEU A 474 6.52 -24.06 -14.54
N GLN A 475 6.36 -24.73 -15.69
CA GLN A 475 7.51 -25.12 -16.51
C GLN A 475 7.31 -24.67 -17.96
N SER A 476 7.67 -23.42 -18.25
CA SER A 476 8.08 -22.98 -19.60
C SER A 476 8.71 -21.58 -19.52
N VAL A 477 9.93 -21.49 -18.98
CA VAL A 477 10.82 -20.35 -19.22
C VAL A 477 12.14 -20.89 -19.78
N PRO A 478 12.57 -20.51 -21.00
CA PRO A 478 13.76 -21.07 -21.64
C PRO A 478 15.06 -20.80 -20.86
N ARG A 479 15.98 -21.77 -20.88
CA ARG A 479 17.25 -21.83 -20.11
C ARG A 479 18.30 -20.74 -20.39
N ASN A 480 18.01 -19.69 -21.15
CA ASN A 480 18.98 -18.61 -21.45
C ASN A 480 18.90 -17.38 -20.54
N VAL A 481 18.08 -17.40 -19.47
CA VAL A 481 17.95 -16.28 -18.51
C VAL A 481 18.73 -16.50 -17.20
N GLN A 482 19.41 -17.64 -17.02
CA GLN A 482 20.07 -17.99 -15.74
C GLN A 482 21.55 -17.62 -15.63
N ARG A 483 22.16 -16.95 -16.62
CA ARG A 483 23.57 -16.52 -16.55
C ARG A 483 23.73 -15.04 -16.87
N ARG A 484 23.43 -14.17 -15.89
CA ARG A 484 24.02 -12.83 -15.70
C ARG A 484 23.30 -12.10 -14.54
N SER A 485 23.57 -12.51 -13.30
CA SER A 485 23.12 -11.80 -12.08
C SER A 485 24.28 -11.17 -11.30
N ARG A 486 25.32 -10.71 -12.01
CA ARG A 486 26.45 -9.97 -11.41
C ARG A 486 26.54 -8.58 -12.02
N ARG A 487 25.67 -7.68 -11.57
CA ARG A 487 25.75 -6.20 -11.49
C ARG A 487 24.33 -5.63 -11.53
N GLY A 488 24.05 -4.68 -10.64
CA GLY A 488 22.73 -4.09 -10.45
C GLY A 488 22.19 -3.48 -11.74
N PHE A 489 20.94 -3.78 -12.06
CA PHE A 489 20.21 -3.30 -13.23
C PHE A 489 19.17 -2.27 -12.80
N THR A 490 19.15 -1.12 -13.47
CA THR A 490 18.07 -0.11 -13.38
C THR A 490 17.08 -0.30 -14.52
N PHE A 491 15.79 -0.10 -14.24
CA PHE A 491 14.63 -0.34 -15.11
C PHE A 491 14.72 0.30 -16.52
N LYS A 492 15.52 1.36 -16.68
CA LYS A 492 15.81 2.03 -17.97
C LYS A 492 16.40 1.09 -19.03
N GLU A 493 17.24 0.12 -18.65
CA GLU A 493 17.90 -0.78 -19.61
C GLU A 493 16.95 -1.88 -20.11
N PHE A 494 16.04 -2.35 -19.27
CA PHE A 494 15.00 -3.31 -19.65
C PHE A 494 14.04 -2.74 -20.70
N PHE A 495 13.68 -1.46 -20.59
CA PHE A 495 12.76 -0.81 -21.51
C PHE A 495 13.39 -0.61 -22.91
N LEU A 496 14.68 -0.25 -22.96
CA LEU A 496 15.43 -0.10 -24.21
C LEU A 496 15.61 -1.44 -24.93
N ASP A 497 15.93 -2.51 -24.20
CA ASP A 497 16.08 -3.85 -24.78
C ASP A 497 14.73 -4.43 -25.25
N LEU A 498 13.65 -4.19 -24.51
CA LEU A 498 12.31 -4.61 -24.92
C LEU A 498 11.84 -3.86 -26.18
N CYS A 499 12.08 -2.55 -26.27
CA CYS A 499 11.80 -1.77 -27.48
C CYS A 499 12.64 -2.23 -28.68
N PHE A 500 13.92 -2.56 -28.48
CA PHE A 500 14.78 -3.06 -29.55
C PHE A 500 14.36 -4.47 -30.03
N CYS A 501 13.96 -5.35 -29.11
CA CYS A 501 13.42 -6.67 -29.45
C CYS A 501 12.09 -6.59 -30.21
N LEU A 502 11.20 -5.66 -29.82
CA LEU A 502 9.93 -5.43 -30.52
C LEU A 502 10.16 -4.84 -31.93
N PHE A 503 11.14 -3.94 -32.08
CA PHE A 503 11.52 -3.41 -33.39
C PHE A 503 12.09 -4.50 -34.31
N LEU A 504 12.97 -5.37 -33.80
CA LEU A 504 13.51 -6.50 -34.57
C LEU A 504 12.44 -7.52 -34.94
N ALA A 505 11.50 -7.82 -34.03
CA ALA A 505 10.38 -8.71 -34.30
C ALA A 505 9.49 -8.16 -35.43
N PHE A 506 9.25 -6.84 -35.45
CA PHE A 506 8.50 -6.18 -36.51
C PHE A 506 9.23 -6.29 -37.87
N VAL A 507 10.54 -6.03 -37.90
CA VAL A 507 11.34 -6.14 -39.13
C VAL A 507 11.35 -7.58 -39.67
N ILE A 508 11.52 -8.58 -38.81
CA ILE A 508 11.49 -9.99 -39.20
C ILE A 508 10.11 -10.39 -39.71
N TYR A 509 9.04 -9.95 -39.05
CA TYR A 509 7.67 -10.24 -39.48
C TYR A 509 7.37 -9.61 -40.86
N SER A 510 7.81 -8.37 -41.10
CA SER A 510 7.70 -7.73 -42.41
C SER A 510 8.50 -8.46 -43.49
N LEU A 511 9.70 -8.96 -43.17
CA LEU A 511 10.53 -9.75 -44.09
C LEU A 511 9.89 -11.12 -44.41
N LEU A 512 9.28 -11.78 -43.43
CA LEU A 512 8.58 -13.05 -43.63
C LEU A 512 7.33 -12.88 -44.48
N ILE A 513 6.58 -11.78 -44.31
CA ILE A 513 5.45 -11.44 -45.19
C ILE A 513 5.95 -11.19 -46.61
N PHE A 514 7.06 -10.45 -46.78
CA PHE A 514 7.63 -10.17 -48.09
C PHE A 514 8.11 -11.44 -48.80
N ILE A 515 8.78 -12.35 -48.07
CA ILE A 515 9.20 -13.65 -48.59
C ILE A 515 7.99 -14.52 -48.94
N TYR A 516 6.96 -14.55 -48.09
CA TYR A 516 5.72 -15.28 -48.36
C TYR A 516 5.01 -14.77 -49.61
N ILE A 517 4.95 -13.45 -49.83
CA ILE A 517 4.41 -12.85 -51.04
C ILE A 517 5.25 -13.25 -52.26
N LEU A 518 6.59 -13.22 -52.16
CA LEU A 518 7.48 -13.64 -53.25
C LEU A 518 7.33 -15.11 -53.64
N PHE A 519 7.06 -16.01 -52.68
CA PHE A 519 6.80 -17.43 -52.96
C PHE A 519 5.39 -17.70 -53.49
N LYS A 520 4.43 -16.82 -53.25
CA LYS A 520 3.06 -16.96 -53.74
C LYS A 520 2.85 -16.44 -55.17
N TYR A 521 3.81 -15.67 -55.69
CA TYR A 521 3.79 -15.07 -57.04
C TYR A 521 4.87 -15.64 -57.98
N LYS A 522 5.35 -16.86 -57.71
CA LYS A 522 6.29 -17.58 -58.58
C LYS A 522 5.68 -18.84 -59.16
#